data_AF-A0AAU5D247-F1
#
_entry.id   AF-A0AAU5D247-F1
#
_cell.length_a   1.000
_cell.length_b   1.000
_cell.length_c   1.000
_cell.angle_alpha   90.00
_cell.angle_beta   90.00
_cell.angle_gamma   90.00
#
_symmetry.space_group_name_H-M   'P 1'
#
loop_
_entity.id
_entity.type
_entity.pdbx_description
1 polymer ?
#
loop_
_entity_poly.entity_id
_entity_poly.type
_entity_poly.pdbx_seq_one_letter_code
_entity_poly.pdbx_strand_id
1 'polypeptide(L)'
;MKILLTGTASDSHTWNLVYLQLFLEELGHRVVNLGPCVTDDLLASACHQHAPGLVVISSVNGHGYRDGLSAVRRLRAEPGLGGVPVVIGGKLGVAGTQDPERAEQLREAGCDAVFDDGAVNALRTFVADIEALSDRATA
;
A
#
# COMPACT_ATOMS: atom_id res chain seq x y z
N MET A 1 6.51 -13.06 2.22
CA MET A 1 5.45 -13.24 1.19
C MET A 1 5.78 -12.50 -0.12
N LYS A 2 4.88 -12.50 -1.14
CA LYS A 2 5.00 -11.60 -2.32
C LYS A 2 4.26 -10.29 -2.03
N ILE A 3 4.92 -9.16 -2.22
CA ILE A 3 4.39 -7.81 -1.98
C ILE A 3 4.33 -7.04 -3.30
N LEU A 4 3.20 -6.39 -3.56
CA LEU A 4 3.06 -5.44 -4.66
C LEU A 4 3.28 -4.02 -4.13
N LEU A 5 4.30 -3.33 -4.61
CA LEU A 5 4.64 -1.96 -4.22
C LEU A 5 4.28 -1.01 -5.36
N THR A 6 3.61 0.10 -5.06
CA THR A 6 3.15 1.05 -6.08
C THR A 6 3.16 2.49 -5.58
N GLY A 7 3.41 3.44 -6.48
CA GLY A 7 3.01 4.84 -6.31
C GLY A 7 1.51 5.04 -6.56
N THR A 8 1.01 6.24 -6.31
CA THR A 8 -0.35 6.64 -6.69
C THR A 8 -0.40 7.28 -8.08
N ALA A 9 -1.60 7.38 -8.67
CA ALA A 9 -1.80 7.82 -10.06
C ALA A 9 -1.21 9.19 -10.39
N SER A 10 -1.21 10.14 -9.44
CA SER A 10 -0.65 11.48 -9.66
C SER A 10 0.77 11.67 -9.11
N ASP A 11 1.39 10.63 -8.56
CA ASP A 11 2.67 10.73 -7.87
C ASP A 11 3.84 10.20 -8.70
N SER A 12 4.70 11.11 -9.16
CA SER A 12 5.88 10.81 -9.97
C SER A 12 7.14 10.50 -9.17
N HIS A 13 7.08 10.52 -7.83
CA HIS A 13 8.26 10.28 -7.00
C HIS A 13 8.65 8.80 -7.02
N THR A 14 9.95 8.55 -7.18
CA THR A 14 10.51 7.20 -7.34
C THR A 14 11.38 6.75 -6.17
N TRP A 15 12.04 7.68 -5.48
CA TRP A 15 13.01 7.35 -4.44
C TRP A 15 12.40 6.64 -3.23
N ASN A 16 11.21 7.05 -2.81
CA ASN A 16 10.42 6.36 -1.79
C ASN A 16 10.12 4.91 -2.19
N LEU A 17 9.83 4.66 -3.47
CA LEU A 17 9.56 3.31 -3.98
C LEU A 17 10.83 2.45 -4.02
N VAL A 18 11.96 3.01 -4.46
CA VAL A 18 13.24 2.28 -4.43
C VAL A 18 13.63 1.94 -3.00
N TYR A 19 13.48 2.89 -2.07
CA TYR A 19 13.75 2.68 -0.65
C TYR A 19 12.86 1.57 -0.06
N LEU A 20 11.54 1.65 -0.28
CA LEU A 20 10.59 0.65 0.23
C LEU A 20 10.82 -0.73 -0.38
N GLN A 21 11.20 -0.80 -1.66
CA GLN A 21 11.57 -2.07 -2.28
C GLN A 21 12.76 -2.70 -1.56
N LEU A 22 13.88 -1.97 -1.42
CA LEU A 22 15.07 -2.48 -0.74
C LEU A 22 14.77 -2.87 0.70
N PHE A 23 14.00 -2.05 1.41
CA PHE A 23 13.59 -2.32 2.79
C PHE A 23 12.79 -3.62 2.91
N LEU A 24 11.77 -3.81 2.07
CA LEU A 24 10.92 -5.02 2.11
C LEU A 24 11.66 -6.27 1.62
N GLU A 25 12.57 -6.13 0.66
CA GLU A 25 13.46 -7.21 0.21
C GLU A 25 14.45 -7.62 1.31
N GLU A 26 14.97 -6.66 2.09
CA GLU A 26 15.83 -6.92 3.26
C GLU A 26 15.07 -7.67 4.38
N LEU A 27 13.75 -7.50 4.48
CA LEU A 27 12.90 -8.32 5.34
C LEU A 27 12.63 -9.74 4.81
N GLY A 28 13.17 -10.09 3.63
CA GLY A 28 13.02 -11.41 3.02
C GLY A 28 11.79 -11.58 2.14
N HIS A 29 11.13 -10.49 1.73
CA HIS A 29 9.97 -10.56 0.85
C HIS A 29 10.33 -10.42 -0.63
N ARG A 30 9.51 -11.01 -1.50
CA ARG A 30 9.62 -10.77 -2.95
C ARG A 30 8.77 -9.56 -3.32
N VAL A 31 9.40 -8.49 -3.79
CA VAL A 31 8.70 -7.25 -4.17
C VAL A 31 8.48 -7.20 -5.67
N VAL A 32 7.25 -6.87 -6.08
CA VAL A 32 6.91 -6.43 -7.43
C VAL A 32 6.64 -4.94 -7.35
N ASN A 33 7.59 -4.13 -7.81
CA ASN A 33 7.48 -2.67 -7.79
C ASN A 33 6.91 -2.17 -9.13
N LEU A 34 5.69 -1.64 -9.12
CA LEU A 34 5.00 -1.10 -10.30
C LEU A 34 5.51 0.29 -10.70
N GLY A 35 6.26 0.95 -9.81
CA GLY A 35 6.77 2.29 -10.05
C GLY A 35 5.75 3.40 -9.72
N PRO A 36 6.05 4.64 -10.14
CA PRO A 36 5.20 5.81 -9.90
C PRO A 36 4.03 5.89 -10.87
N CYS A 37 3.11 6.82 -10.64
CA CYS A 37 2.00 7.15 -11.55
C CYS A 37 1.12 5.96 -11.96
N VAL A 38 0.90 5.01 -11.06
CA VAL A 38 0.12 3.80 -11.35
C VAL A 38 -1.37 4.12 -11.22
N THR A 39 -2.13 3.81 -12.27
CA THR A 39 -3.58 3.98 -12.28
C THR A 39 -4.28 2.88 -11.48
N ASP A 40 -5.47 3.18 -10.98
CA ASP A 40 -6.25 2.23 -10.19
C ASP A 40 -6.54 0.92 -10.95
N ASP A 41 -6.78 1.00 -12.27
CA ASP A 41 -6.98 -0.17 -13.14
C ASP A 41 -5.70 -0.98 -13.35
N LEU A 42 -4.55 -0.32 -13.51
CA LEU A 42 -3.26 -1.01 -13.61
C LEU A 42 -2.94 -1.73 -12.29
N LEU A 43 -3.21 -1.09 -11.16
CA LEU A 43 -3.05 -1.70 -9.84
C LEU A 43 -3.93 -2.96 -9.69
N ALA A 44 -5.23 -2.86 -10.03
CA ALA A 44 -6.13 -4.01 -9.98
C ALA A 44 -5.68 -5.15 -10.91
N SER A 45 -5.28 -4.84 -12.14
CA SER A 45 -4.74 -5.83 -13.08
C SER A 45 -3.48 -6.51 -12.55
N ALA A 46 -2.56 -5.75 -11.95
CA ALA A 46 -1.33 -6.28 -11.37
C ALA A 46 -1.60 -7.17 -10.15
N CYS A 47 -2.59 -6.82 -9.32
CA CYS A 47 -3.03 -7.67 -8.22
C CYS A 47 -3.52 -9.05 -8.71
N HIS A 48 -4.34 -9.09 -9.77
CA HIS A 48 -4.76 -10.34 -10.39
C HIS A 48 -3.58 -11.15 -10.95
N GLN A 49 -2.68 -10.48 -11.67
CA GLN A 49 -1.52 -11.14 -12.29
C GLN A 49 -0.56 -11.73 -11.25
N HIS A 50 -0.32 -11.01 -10.16
CA HIS A 50 0.71 -11.36 -9.21
C HIS A 50 0.20 -12.09 -7.98
N ALA A 51 -1.10 -12.03 -7.67
CA ALA A 51 -1.72 -12.56 -6.46
C ALA A 51 -0.88 -12.22 -5.21
N PRO A 52 -0.68 -10.93 -4.90
CA PRO A 52 0.16 -10.51 -3.79
C PRO A 52 -0.50 -10.87 -2.45
N GLY A 53 0.33 -11.16 -1.45
CA GLY A 53 -0.13 -11.29 -0.06
C GLY A 53 -0.32 -9.93 0.64
N LEU A 54 0.20 -8.86 0.04
CA LEU A 54 0.08 -7.48 0.53
C LEU A 54 0.29 -6.48 -0.62
N VAL A 55 -0.50 -5.42 -0.63
CA VAL A 55 -0.29 -4.23 -1.46
C VAL A 55 0.20 -3.07 -0.58
N VAL A 56 1.31 -2.45 -0.97
CA VAL A 56 1.89 -1.27 -0.33
C VAL A 56 1.80 -0.10 -1.29
N ILE A 57 0.99 0.90 -0.93
CA ILE A 57 0.83 2.14 -1.69
C ILE A 57 1.68 3.23 -1.04
N SER A 58 2.57 3.84 -1.81
CA SER A 58 3.38 4.96 -1.35
C SER A 58 2.96 6.25 -2.05
N SER A 59 2.77 7.31 -1.27
CA SER A 59 2.54 8.65 -1.81
C SER A 59 3.29 9.69 -0.99
N VAL A 60 3.97 10.61 -1.67
CA VAL A 60 4.72 11.71 -1.07
C VAL A 60 4.43 13.06 -1.75
N ASN A 61 3.56 13.11 -2.76
CA ASN A 61 3.13 14.33 -3.43
C ASN A 61 2.02 15.12 -2.69
N GLY A 62 1.53 14.62 -1.56
CA GLY A 62 0.45 15.25 -0.78
C GLY A 62 -0.97 14.98 -1.30
N HIS A 63 -1.14 14.14 -2.32
CA HIS A 63 -2.45 13.68 -2.80
C HIS A 63 -2.80 12.26 -2.33
N GLY A 64 -1.98 11.66 -1.47
CA GLY A 64 -2.12 10.27 -1.01
C GLY A 64 -3.51 9.95 -0.44
N TYR A 65 -4.13 10.86 0.32
CA TYR A 65 -5.50 10.64 0.80
C TYR A 65 -6.52 10.51 -0.34
N ARG A 66 -6.42 11.35 -1.38
CA ARG A 66 -7.36 11.35 -2.52
C ARG A 66 -7.11 10.15 -3.42
N ASP A 67 -5.88 9.99 -3.88
CA ASP A 67 -5.54 8.96 -4.86
C ASP A 67 -5.55 7.57 -4.21
N GLY A 68 -5.09 7.46 -2.97
CA GLY A 68 -5.16 6.23 -2.18
C GLY A 68 -6.59 5.76 -1.97
N LEU A 69 -7.52 6.69 -1.68
CA LEU A 69 -8.93 6.36 -1.49
C LEU A 69 -9.55 5.81 -2.79
N SER A 70 -9.19 6.38 -3.94
CA SER A 70 -9.62 5.89 -5.25
C SER A 70 -9.08 4.47 -5.50
N ALA A 71 -7.78 4.27 -5.31
CA ALA A 71 -7.11 2.98 -5.50
C ALA A 71 -7.69 1.87 -4.60
N VAL A 72 -7.88 2.15 -3.31
CA VAL A 72 -8.44 1.19 -2.33
C VAL A 72 -9.87 0.82 -2.71
N ARG A 73 -10.72 1.80 -3.05
CA ARG A 73 -12.10 1.53 -3.49
C ARG A 73 -12.13 0.69 -4.76
N ARG A 74 -11.25 0.98 -5.73
CA ARG A 74 -11.13 0.19 -6.96
C ARG A 74 -10.75 -1.26 -6.66
N LEU A 75 -9.82 -1.50 -5.75
CA LEU A 75 -9.42 -2.85 -5.32
C LEU A 75 -10.56 -3.58 -4.60
N ARG A 76 -11.31 -2.91 -3.72
CA ARG A 76 -12.44 -3.52 -3.00
C ARG A 76 -13.65 -3.78 -3.90
N ALA A 77 -13.82 -3.02 -4.97
CA ALA A 77 -14.83 -3.28 -5.98
C ALA A 77 -14.46 -4.42 -6.96
N GLU A 78 -13.18 -4.84 -7.00
CA GLU A 78 -12.71 -5.86 -7.92
C GLU A 78 -12.98 -7.29 -7.38
N PRO A 79 -13.74 -8.12 -8.11
CA PRO A 79 -13.99 -9.50 -7.69
C PRO A 79 -12.70 -10.28 -7.47
N GLY A 80 -12.60 -10.96 -6.32
CA GLY A 80 -11.41 -11.76 -5.97
C GLY A 80 -10.28 -10.98 -5.28
N LEU A 81 -10.34 -9.65 -5.20
CA LEU A 81 -9.31 -8.84 -4.52
C LEU A 81 -9.77 -8.28 -3.15
N GLY A 82 -11.02 -8.52 -2.75
CA GLY A 82 -11.60 -7.98 -1.51
C GLY A 82 -10.86 -8.35 -0.23
N GLY A 83 -10.17 -9.50 -0.20
CA GLY A 83 -9.39 -9.97 0.94
C GLY A 83 -7.89 -9.66 0.88
N VAL A 84 -7.40 -9.01 -0.17
CA VAL A 84 -5.97 -8.67 -0.27
C VAL A 84 -5.67 -7.53 0.71
N PRO A 85 -4.72 -7.69 1.65
CA PRO A 85 -4.32 -6.62 2.55
C PRO A 85 -3.74 -5.43 1.78
N VAL A 86 -4.14 -4.22 2.14
CA VAL A 86 -3.70 -2.96 1.53
C VAL A 86 -3.26 -1.98 2.60
N VAL A 87 -2.05 -1.45 2.46
CA VAL A 87 -1.56 -0.35 3.30
C VAL A 87 -1.15 0.84 2.45
N ILE A 88 -1.24 2.03 3.02
CA ILE A 88 -0.79 3.27 2.39
C ILE A 88 0.07 4.09 3.35
N GLY A 89 1.13 4.71 2.83
CA GLY A 89 1.96 5.60 3.64
C GLY A 89 2.84 6.56 2.87
N GLY A 90 3.50 7.45 3.61
CA GLY A 90 4.36 8.51 3.08
C GLY A 90 3.91 9.88 3.57
N LYS A 91 3.80 10.87 2.67
CA LYS A 91 3.26 12.21 2.97
C LYS A 91 1.93 12.35 2.26
N LEU A 92 0.84 11.99 2.96
CA LEU A 92 -0.45 11.75 2.33
C LEU A 92 -1.25 13.04 2.06
N GLY A 93 -0.93 14.13 2.75
CA GLY A 93 -1.55 15.44 2.61
C GLY A 93 -0.53 16.57 2.40
N VAL A 94 -0.99 17.69 1.85
CA VAL A 94 -0.18 18.90 1.65
C VAL A 94 0.09 19.69 2.93
N ALA A 95 -0.69 19.44 3.98
CA ALA A 95 -0.56 20.13 5.27
C ALA A 95 0.66 19.71 6.09
N GLY A 96 1.38 18.65 5.66
CA GLY A 96 2.55 18.12 6.38
C GLY A 96 2.21 17.55 7.77
N THR A 97 0.94 17.31 8.04
CA THR A 97 0.42 16.74 9.29
C THR A 97 -0.65 15.71 8.95
N GLN A 98 -0.83 14.75 9.84
CA GLN A 98 -1.86 13.74 9.68
C GLN A 98 -3.25 14.36 9.71
N ASP A 99 -4.12 13.91 8.80
CA ASP A 99 -5.54 14.24 8.78
C ASP A 99 -6.32 13.00 9.29
N PRO A 100 -6.72 12.96 10.58
CA PRO A 100 -7.35 11.78 11.16
C PRO A 100 -8.65 11.39 10.46
N GLU A 101 -9.42 12.36 9.96
CA GLU A 101 -10.68 12.11 9.27
C GLU A 101 -10.43 11.42 7.93
N ARG A 102 -9.47 11.93 7.14
CA ARG A 102 -9.11 11.30 5.86
C ARG A 102 -8.41 9.96 6.04
N ALA A 103 -7.62 9.80 7.10
CA ALA A 103 -7.05 8.51 7.45
C ALA A 103 -8.14 7.49 7.79
N GLU A 104 -9.19 7.91 8.48
CA GLU A 104 -10.34 7.04 8.76
C GLU A 104 -11.13 6.69 7.50
N GLN A 105 -11.35 7.65 6.60
CA GLN A 105 -11.97 7.38 5.29
C GLN A 105 -11.23 6.31 4.48
N LEU A 106 -9.89 6.28 4.55
CA LEU A 106 -9.09 5.22 3.94
C LEU A 106 -9.32 3.86 4.59
N ARG A 107 -9.41 3.81 5.94
CA ARG A 107 -9.69 2.58 6.67
C ARG A 107 -11.09 2.05 6.38
N GLU A 108 -12.09 2.92 6.41
CA GLU A 108 -13.48 2.59 6.06
C GLU A 108 -13.61 2.11 4.61
N ALA A 109 -12.80 2.65 3.69
CA ALA A 109 -12.75 2.17 2.32
C ALA A 109 -12.10 0.78 2.18
N GLY A 110 -11.45 0.28 3.23
CA GLY A 110 -10.86 -1.05 3.29
C GLY A 110 -9.33 -1.06 3.32
N CYS A 111 -8.66 0.03 3.65
CA CYS A 111 -7.22 0.04 3.90
C CYS A 111 -6.92 -0.51 5.30
N ASP A 112 -6.07 -1.52 5.41
CA ASP A 112 -5.77 -2.21 6.66
C ASP A 112 -4.86 -1.39 7.59
N ALA A 113 -3.99 -0.54 7.02
CA ALA A 113 -3.19 0.41 7.78
C ALA A 113 -2.83 1.66 6.97
N VAL A 114 -2.79 2.80 7.68
CA VAL A 114 -2.41 4.11 7.13
C VAL A 114 -1.22 4.64 7.93
N PHE A 115 -0.09 4.83 7.26
CA PHE A 115 1.19 5.28 7.83
C PHE A 115 1.55 6.67 7.30
N ASP A 116 0.92 7.71 7.86
CA ASP A 116 1.30 9.09 7.52
C ASP A 116 2.62 9.48 8.20
N ASP A 117 3.36 10.37 7.54
CA ASP A 117 4.65 10.92 7.97
C ASP A 117 5.80 9.90 8.18
N GLY A 118 5.95 8.96 7.25
CA GLY A 118 7.20 8.18 7.13
C GLY A 118 7.42 7.10 8.22
N ALA A 119 6.36 6.49 8.72
CA ALA A 119 6.40 5.47 9.77
C ALA A 119 6.87 4.06 9.28
N VAL A 120 8.08 3.94 8.73
CA VAL A 120 8.62 2.67 8.19
C VAL A 120 8.73 1.55 9.24
N ASN A 121 8.99 1.89 10.51
CA ASN A 121 9.01 0.90 11.59
C ASN A 121 7.63 0.31 11.86
N ALA A 122 6.56 1.11 11.73
CA ALA A 122 5.20 0.61 11.87
C ALA A 122 4.84 -0.33 10.70
N LEU A 123 5.31 -0.02 9.49
CA LEU A 123 5.21 -0.92 8.34
C LEU A 123 5.93 -2.26 8.62
N ARG A 124 7.13 -2.24 9.20
CA ARG A 124 7.86 -3.47 9.59
C ARG A 124 7.01 -4.37 10.47
N THR A 125 6.45 -3.80 11.54
CA THR A 125 5.63 -4.54 12.51
C THR A 125 4.39 -5.12 11.83
N PHE A 126 3.69 -4.31 11.03
CA PHE A 126 2.49 -4.74 10.32
C PHE A 126 2.76 -5.91 9.36
N VAL A 127 3.86 -5.86 8.61
CA VAL A 127 4.22 -6.94 7.69
C VAL A 127 4.50 -8.24 8.45
N ALA A 128 5.21 -8.17 9.57
CA ALA A 128 5.46 -9.33 10.43
C ALA A 128 4.16 -9.93 11.00
N ASP A 129 3.19 -9.08 11.38
CA ASP A 129 1.89 -9.52 11.90
C ASP A 129 1.07 -10.26 10.84
N ILE A 130 1.05 -9.76 9.60
CA ILE A 130 0.37 -10.44 8.48
C ILE A 130 1.02 -11.79 8.18
N GLU A 131 2.36 -11.88 8.15
CA GLU A 131 3.03 -13.16 7.93
C GLU A 131 2.65 -14.18 9.00
N ALA A 132 2.69 -13.80 10.28
CA ALA A 132 2.30 -14.68 11.37
C ALA A 132 0.83 -15.12 11.28
N LEU A 133 -0.08 -14.28 10.78
CA LEU A 133 -1.47 -14.65 10.54
C LEU A 133 -1.63 -15.60 9.35
N SER A 134 -0.90 -15.36 8.26
CA SER A 134 -0.90 -16.23 7.08
C SER A 134 -0.39 -17.62 7.42
N ASP A 135 0.73 -17.72 8.14
CA ASP A 135 1.33 -19.01 8.51
C ASP A 135 0.36 -19.86 9.35
N ARG A 136 -0.35 -19.23 10.29
CA ARG A 136 -1.38 -19.87 11.13
C ARG A 136 -2.61 -20.35 10.35
N ALA A 137 -2.96 -19.68 9.25
CA ALA A 137 -4.09 -20.09 8.41
C ALA A 137 -3.76 -21.30 7.52
N THR A 138 -2.48 -21.55 7.26
CA THR A 138 -1.98 -22.69 6.46
C THR A 138 -1.53 -23.90 7.27
N ALA A 139 -1.46 -23.78 8.60
CA ALA A 139 -1.08 -24.85 9.53
C ALA A 139 -2.31 -25.67 9.99
#